data_AF-A0A445AQZ9-F1
#
_entry.id   AF-A0A445AQZ9-F1
#
_cell.length_a   1.000
_cell.length_b   1.000
_cell.length_c   1.000
_cell.angle_alpha   90.00
_cell.angle_beta   90.00
_cell.angle_gamma   90.00
#
_symmetry.space_group_name_H-M   'P 1'
#
loop_
_entity.id
_entity.type
_entity.pdbx_description
1 polymer ?
#
loop_
_entity_poly.entity_id
_entity_poly.type
_entity_poly.pdbx_seq_one_letter_code
_entity_poly.pdbx_strand_id
1 'polypeptide(L)'
;MDEKFDTADKKVLVDIVKLAQKRGLKGELGEWKEFLNSHDKKFGAGVSDPSKRSHEILAAFLKTFSNEDDLKFFDNILRHHSNQYLLDQLKDNSHDSPYQSLVQLTLQHPLYPLDYSFPSIDEGWIILNLRKKKIMKSTEMFAVDCEMVLCEDGTEALVKVCVVDHNLEVKLNELVKPEKEIVDYRTEITGVSSQDLEAVTCSLSDIQVFCSSIVVILYY
;
A
#
# COMPACT_ATOMS: atom_id res chain seq x y z
N MET A 1 12.62 7.26 -13.31
CA MET A 1 11.31 7.69 -12.77
C MET A 1 10.54 8.50 -13.81
N ASP A 2 11.24 9.37 -14.52
CA ASP A 2 10.74 10.31 -15.52
C ASP A 2 9.77 9.71 -16.55
N GLU A 3 10.12 8.58 -17.18
CA GLU A 3 9.24 7.90 -18.15
C GLU A 3 7.90 7.47 -17.53
N LYS A 4 7.88 7.13 -16.24
CA LYS A 4 6.64 6.77 -15.54
C LYS A 4 5.75 8.00 -15.36
N PHE A 5 6.33 9.18 -15.10
CA PHE A 5 5.56 10.42 -15.02
C PHE A 5 5.01 10.83 -16.39
N ASP A 6 5.77 10.60 -17.47
CA ASP A 6 5.32 10.94 -18.83
C ASP A 6 4.17 10.06 -19.34
N THR A 7 4.03 8.86 -18.80
CA THR A 7 3.03 7.86 -19.25
C THR A 7 1.86 7.70 -18.30
N ALA A 8 1.93 8.24 -17.08
CA ALA A 8 0.88 8.12 -16.09
C ALA A 8 -0.35 8.95 -16.45
N ASP A 9 -1.54 8.46 -16.06
CA ASP A 9 -2.76 9.24 -16.22
C ASP A 9 -2.67 10.57 -15.46
N LYS A 10 -3.18 11.64 -16.07
CA LYS A 10 -3.21 12.98 -15.46
C LYS A 10 -3.80 12.95 -14.04
N LYS A 11 -4.84 12.15 -13.79
CA LYS A 11 -5.47 12.03 -12.47
C LYS A 11 -4.47 11.55 -11.41
N VAL A 12 -3.64 10.58 -11.75
CA VAL A 12 -2.59 10.05 -10.86
C VAL A 12 -1.55 11.13 -10.58
N LEU A 13 -1.09 11.85 -11.62
CA LEU A 13 -0.14 12.95 -11.41
C LEU A 13 -0.73 14.06 -10.50
N VAL A 14 -2.01 14.40 -10.67
CA VAL A 14 -2.71 15.34 -9.79
C VAL A 14 -2.69 14.88 -8.34
N ASP A 15 -2.95 13.59 -8.10
CA ASP A 15 -2.99 13.02 -6.75
C ASP A 15 -1.58 13.01 -6.12
N ILE A 16 -0.54 12.66 -6.87
CA ILE A 16 0.86 12.76 -6.41
C ILE A 16 1.20 14.20 -6.01
N VAL A 17 0.90 15.18 -6.86
CA VAL A 17 1.22 16.59 -6.56
C VAL A 17 0.44 17.08 -5.34
N LYS A 18 -0.84 16.73 -5.19
CA LYS A 18 -1.62 17.08 -3.99
C LYS A 18 -1.03 16.48 -2.72
N LEU A 19 -0.58 15.23 -2.78
CA LEU A 19 0.06 14.55 -1.65
C LEU A 19 1.42 15.15 -1.31
N ALA A 20 2.23 15.48 -2.33
CA ALA A 20 3.50 16.20 -2.15
C ALA A 20 3.27 17.57 -1.48
N GLN A 21 2.25 18.31 -1.91
CA GLN A 21 1.85 19.57 -1.26
C GLN A 21 1.42 19.37 0.20
N LYS A 22 0.61 18.35 0.48
CA LYS A 22 0.15 18.03 1.84
C LYS A 22 1.34 17.71 2.77
N ARG A 23 2.37 17.06 2.24
CA ARG A 23 3.60 16.70 2.96
C ARG A 23 4.67 17.80 2.93
N GLY A 24 4.44 18.91 2.24
CA GLY A 24 5.40 20.02 2.13
C GLY A 24 6.68 19.67 1.38
N LEU A 25 6.64 18.69 0.47
CA LEU A 25 7.81 18.22 -0.27
C LEU A 25 8.29 19.29 -1.26
N LYS A 26 9.61 19.34 -1.48
CA LYS A 26 10.28 20.34 -2.32
C LYS A 26 11.23 19.66 -3.29
N GLY A 27 11.06 19.94 -4.57
CA GLY A 27 12.05 19.57 -5.58
C GLY A 27 13.15 20.63 -5.68
N GLU A 28 14.03 20.48 -6.66
CA GLU A 28 15.10 21.42 -6.97
C GLU A 28 14.58 22.82 -7.32
N LEU A 29 13.33 22.91 -7.80
CA LEU A 29 12.64 24.15 -8.14
C LEU A 29 11.63 24.58 -7.07
N GLY A 30 11.78 24.06 -5.84
CA GLY A 30 10.99 24.44 -4.69
C GLY A 30 9.67 23.68 -4.54
N GLU A 31 8.75 24.26 -3.77
CA GLU A 31 7.38 23.75 -3.62
C GLU A 31 6.56 23.98 -4.90
N TRP A 32 5.43 23.28 -5.02
CA TRP A 32 4.52 23.42 -6.16
C TRP A 32 4.16 24.88 -6.50
N LYS A 33 3.90 25.70 -5.48
CA LYS A 33 3.58 27.12 -5.69
C LYS A 33 4.77 27.92 -6.24
N GLU A 34 5.97 27.62 -5.76
CA GLU A 34 7.21 28.27 -6.18
C GLU A 34 7.55 27.88 -7.62
N PHE A 35 7.43 26.59 -7.95
CA PHE A 35 7.57 26.07 -9.29
C PHE A 35 6.62 26.76 -10.29
N LEU A 36 5.34 26.90 -9.94
CA LEU A 36 4.34 27.54 -10.81
C LEU A 36 4.65 29.01 -11.10
N ASN A 37 5.28 29.73 -10.17
CA ASN A 37 5.60 31.16 -10.37
C ASN A 37 6.60 31.38 -11.51
N SER A 38 7.45 30.39 -11.83
CA SER A 38 8.41 30.45 -12.92
C SER A 38 7.97 29.68 -14.17
N HIS A 39 7.04 28.72 -14.06
CA HIS A 39 6.71 27.79 -15.16
C HIS A 39 5.26 27.86 -15.69
N ASP A 40 4.29 28.38 -14.94
CA ASP A 40 2.90 28.57 -15.40
C ASP A 40 2.21 29.73 -14.66
N LYS A 41 2.60 30.96 -15.04
CA LYS A 41 2.09 32.20 -14.46
C LYS A 41 0.61 32.41 -14.82
N LYS A 42 -0.27 31.96 -13.94
CA LYS A 42 -1.71 32.21 -13.99
C LYS A 42 -2.14 33.02 -12.77
N PHE A 43 -3.16 33.85 -12.94
CA PHE A 43 -3.71 34.73 -11.91
C PHE A 43 -5.14 34.29 -11.53
N GLY A 44 -5.51 34.42 -10.25
CA GLY A 44 -6.88 34.15 -9.75
C GLY A 44 -6.98 33.07 -8.67
N ALA A 45 -8.21 32.72 -8.28
CA ALA A 45 -8.48 31.70 -7.28
C ALA A 45 -8.21 30.27 -7.81
N GLY A 46 -7.51 29.44 -7.05
CA GLY A 46 -7.16 28.07 -7.44
C GLY A 46 -5.96 27.96 -8.39
N VAL A 47 -5.10 28.99 -8.45
CA VAL A 47 -3.84 28.93 -9.19
C VAL A 47 -2.96 27.78 -8.70
N SER A 48 -2.98 27.41 -7.43
CA SER A 48 -2.17 26.29 -6.94
C SER A 48 -2.85 24.92 -7.06
N ASP A 49 -4.05 24.82 -7.65
CA ASP A 49 -4.76 23.54 -7.77
C ASP A 49 -4.13 22.67 -8.88
N PRO A 50 -3.56 21.50 -8.54
CA PRO A 50 -2.93 20.63 -9.53
C PRO A 50 -3.93 20.11 -10.58
N SER A 51 -5.21 19.94 -10.23
CA SER A 51 -6.23 19.43 -11.16
C SER A 51 -6.46 20.34 -12.37
N LYS A 52 -6.18 21.63 -12.21
CA LYS A 52 -6.30 22.68 -13.24
C LYS A 52 -5.06 22.79 -14.14
N ARG A 53 -4.04 21.95 -13.95
CA ARG A 53 -2.82 21.96 -14.76
C ARG A 53 -2.79 20.89 -15.83
N SER A 54 -1.97 21.13 -16.86
CA SER A 54 -1.78 20.15 -17.92
C SER A 54 -0.92 19.01 -17.40
N HIS A 55 -0.98 17.88 -18.10
CA HIS A 55 -0.18 16.70 -17.77
C HIS A 55 1.32 17.04 -17.78
N GLU A 56 1.78 17.81 -18.76
CA GLU A 56 3.18 18.19 -18.95
C GLU A 56 3.70 19.04 -17.79
N ILE A 57 2.90 19.99 -17.27
CA ILE A 57 3.30 20.82 -16.13
C ILE A 57 3.40 20.01 -14.85
N LEU A 58 2.47 19.06 -14.64
CA LEU A 58 2.51 18.17 -13.47
C LEU A 58 3.74 17.25 -13.53
N ALA A 59 3.98 16.61 -14.68
CA ALA A 59 5.14 15.75 -14.89
C ALA A 59 6.46 16.54 -14.74
N ALA A 60 6.53 17.74 -15.31
CA ALA A 60 7.71 18.61 -15.20
C ALA A 60 8.04 18.95 -13.74
N PHE A 61 7.04 19.26 -12.91
CA PHE A 61 7.26 19.48 -11.48
C PHE A 61 7.77 18.23 -10.75
N LEU A 62 7.14 17.07 -10.98
CA LEU A 62 7.56 15.82 -10.32
C LEU A 62 8.97 15.39 -10.72
N LYS A 63 9.41 15.72 -11.94
CA LYS A 63 10.79 15.50 -12.41
C LYS A 63 11.83 16.40 -11.75
N THR A 64 11.41 17.43 -10.99
CA THR A 64 12.36 18.26 -10.23
C THR A 64 12.84 17.59 -8.94
N PHE A 65 12.26 16.45 -8.57
CA PHE A 65 12.64 15.70 -7.37
C PHE A 65 13.77 14.71 -7.68
N SER A 66 14.82 14.75 -6.89
CA SER A 66 15.96 13.83 -6.97
C SER A 66 16.22 13.03 -5.69
N ASN A 67 15.53 13.36 -4.59
CA ASN A 67 15.61 12.63 -3.34
C ASN A 67 14.98 11.21 -3.46
N GLU A 68 15.70 10.19 -2.99
CA GLU A 68 15.28 8.78 -3.15
C GLU A 68 13.98 8.44 -2.40
N ASP A 69 13.77 9.01 -1.20
CA ASP A 69 12.58 8.75 -0.39
C ASP A 69 11.34 9.38 -1.04
N ASP A 70 11.47 10.59 -1.58
CA ASP A 70 10.40 11.27 -2.34
C ASP A 70 10.05 10.46 -3.60
N LEU A 71 11.05 9.98 -4.33
CA LEU A 71 10.85 9.17 -5.53
C LEU A 71 10.20 7.81 -5.20
N LYS A 72 10.60 7.17 -4.10
CA LYS A 72 9.98 5.93 -3.59
C LYS A 72 8.53 6.17 -3.19
N PHE A 73 8.25 7.30 -2.55
CA PHE A 73 6.90 7.73 -2.21
C PHE A 73 6.03 7.93 -3.46
N PHE A 74 6.53 8.60 -4.49
CA PHE A 74 5.80 8.76 -5.76
C PHE A 74 5.57 7.43 -6.48
N ASP A 75 6.57 6.54 -6.46
CA ASP A 75 6.45 5.20 -7.04
C ASP A 75 5.39 4.34 -6.30
N ASN A 76 5.30 4.47 -4.98
CA ASN A 76 4.24 3.84 -4.18
C ASN A 76 2.85 4.32 -4.64
N ILE A 77 2.66 5.62 -4.85
CA ILE A 77 1.37 6.17 -5.33
C ILE A 77 1.03 5.65 -6.72
N LEU A 78 2.00 5.63 -7.64
CA LEU A 78 1.80 5.08 -9.00
C LEU A 78 1.40 3.60 -8.95
N ARG A 79 2.06 2.80 -8.10
CA ARG A 79 1.71 1.39 -7.87
C ARG A 79 0.32 1.24 -7.28
N HIS A 80 -0.05 2.06 -6.30
CA HIS A 80 -1.38 2.05 -5.69
C HIS A 80 -2.47 2.22 -6.76
N HIS A 81 -2.35 3.25 -7.61
CA HIS A 81 -3.33 3.49 -8.67
C HIS A 81 -3.35 2.38 -9.73
N SER A 82 -2.19 1.84 -10.09
CA SER A 82 -2.11 0.71 -11.02
C SER A 82 -2.81 -0.54 -10.48
N ASN A 83 -2.63 -0.84 -9.19
CA ASN A 83 -3.29 -1.94 -8.52
C ASN A 83 -4.81 -1.72 -8.42
N GLN A 84 -5.25 -0.52 -8.05
CA GLN A 84 -6.67 -0.15 -8.01
C GLN A 84 -7.34 -0.37 -9.37
N TYR A 85 -6.72 0.12 -10.45
CA TYR A 85 -7.21 -0.13 -11.81
C TYR A 85 -7.32 -1.62 -12.15
N LEU A 86 -6.35 -2.44 -11.73
CA LEU A 86 -6.42 -3.89 -11.93
C LEU A 86 -7.54 -4.54 -11.12
N LEU A 87 -7.73 -4.13 -9.87
CA LEU A 87 -8.80 -4.66 -9.02
C LEU A 87 -10.18 -4.30 -9.57
N ASP A 88 -10.37 -3.07 -10.05
CA ASP A 88 -11.61 -2.64 -10.71
C ASP A 88 -11.89 -3.51 -11.95
N GLN A 89 -10.86 -3.79 -12.77
CA GLN A 89 -11.01 -4.69 -13.90
C GLN A 89 -11.35 -6.13 -13.48
N LEU A 90 -10.81 -6.64 -12.37
CA LEU A 90 -11.13 -7.98 -11.86
C LEU A 90 -12.55 -8.06 -11.29
N LYS A 91 -13.04 -6.95 -10.72
CA LYS A 91 -14.39 -6.85 -10.18
C LYS A 91 -15.47 -7.00 -11.25
N ASP A 92 -15.24 -6.40 -12.42
CA ASP A 92 -16.25 -6.32 -13.50
C ASP A 92 -16.20 -7.50 -14.50
N ASN A 93 -15.11 -8.26 -14.56
CA ASN A 93 -14.94 -9.35 -15.52
C ASN A 93 -15.47 -10.69 -14.95
N SER A 94 -16.18 -11.47 -15.77
CA SER A 94 -16.54 -12.84 -15.41
C SER A 94 -15.31 -13.76 -15.55
N HIS A 95 -15.04 -14.56 -14.54
CA HIS A 95 -13.88 -15.46 -14.52
C HIS A 95 -14.30 -16.93 -14.35
N ASP A 96 -13.72 -17.82 -15.16
CA ASP A 96 -14.03 -19.27 -15.12
C ASP A 96 -13.33 -19.99 -13.96
N SER A 97 -12.32 -19.38 -13.34
CA SER A 97 -11.58 -19.99 -12.22
C SER A 97 -12.34 -19.81 -10.90
N PRO A 98 -12.56 -20.90 -10.11
CA PRO A 98 -13.17 -20.80 -8.78
C PRO A 98 -12.46 -19.81 -7.86
N TYR A 99 -11.14 -19.74 -7.92
CA TYR A 99 -10.34 -18.82 -7.11
C TYR A 99 -10.55 -17.36 -7.47
N GLN A 100 -10.65 -17.06 -8.78
CA GLN A 100 -10.95 -15.71 -9.26
C GLN A 100 -12.39 -15.30 -8.92
N SER A 101 -13.32 -16.26 -8.96
CA SER A 101 -14.71 -16.04 -8.53
C SER A 101 -14.79 -15.63 -7.05
N LEU A 102 -14.02 -16.28 -6.16
CA LEU A 102 -13.95 -15.88 -4.75
C LEU A 102 -13.40 -14.45 -4.57
N VAL A 103 -12.30 -14.12 -5.26
CA VAL A 103 -11.73 -12.75 -5.24
C VAL A 103 -12.77 -11.73 -5.73
N GLN A 104 -13.46 -12.04 -6.82
CA GLN A 104 -14.49 -11.18 -7.39
C GLN A 104 -15.65 -10.95 -6.41
N LEU A 105 -16.15 -11.99 -5.75
CA LEU A 105 -17.20 -11.88 -4.74
C LEU A 105 -16.78 -10.95 -3.59
N THR A 106 -15.54 -11.05 -3.12
CA THR A 106 -15.00 -10.15 -2.10
C THR A 106 -14.94 -8.71 -2.60
N LEU A 107 -14.42 -8.46 -3.81
CA LEU A 107 -14.33 -7.11 -4.41
C LEU A 107 -15.71 -6.46 -4.70
N GLN A 108 -16.72 -7.29 -4.95
CA GLN A 108 -18.09 -6.86 -5.20
C GLN A 108 -18.87 -6.60 -3.91
N HIS A 109 -18.40 -7.10 -2.77
CA HIS A 109 -19.07 -6.91 -1.50
C HIS A 109 -19.16 -5.41 -1.14
N PRO A 110 -20.34 -4.87 -0.73
CA PRO A 110 -20.51 -3.44 -0.47
C PRO A 110 -19.61 -2.87 0.64
N LEU A 111 -19.18 -3.70 1.60
CA LEU A 111 -18.29 -3.27 2.68
C LEU A 111 -16.81 -3.29 2.30
N TYR A 112 -16.43 -3.96 1.21
CA TYR A 112 -15.01 -4.07 0.82
C TYR A 112 -14.29 -2.72 0.70
N PRO A 113 -14.87 -1.68 0.05
CA PRO A 113 -14.20 -0.37 -0.04
C PRO A 113 -14.08 0.37 1.30
N LEU A 114 -14.84 -0.04 2.33
CA LEU A 114 -14.77 0.53 3.67
C LEU A 114 -13.72 -0.23 4.50
N ASP A 115 -13.80 -1.56 4.51
CA ASP A 115 -12.98 -2.42 5.36
C ASP A 115 -11.54 -2.57 4.83
N TYR A 116 -11.33 -2.44 3.51
CA TYR A 116 -10.02 -2.55 2.87
C TYR A 116 -9.47 -1.18 2.39
N SER A 117 -9.93 -0.10 3.01
CA SER A 117 -9.45 1.26 2.77
C SER A 117 -8.24 1.59 3.65
N PHE A 118 -7.07 1.07 3.28
CA PHE A 118 -5.85 1.30 4.05
C PHE A 118 -5.11 2.58 3.62
N PRO A 119 -4.40 3.25 4.55
CA PRO A 119 -3.50 4.35 4.25
C PRO A 119 -2.19 3.85 3.59
N SER A 120 -2.31 3.00 2.56
CA SER A 120 -1.23 2.25 1.91
C SER A 120 -0.09 3.11 1.30
N ILE A 121 -0.28 4.42 1.26
CA ILE A 121 0.65 5.43 0.74
C ILE A 121 1.54 6.00 1.88
N ASP A 122 1.21 5.72 3.14
CA ASP A 122 1.99 6.15 4.30
C ASP A 122 3.22 5.26 4.52
N GLU A 123 4.14 5.74 5.36
CA GLU A 123 5.40 5.07 5.64
C GLU A 123 5.18 3.71 6.33
N GLY A 124 6.07 2.75 6.08
CA GLY A 124 5.96 1.37 6.60
C GLY A 124 5.06 0.42 5.78
N TRP A 125 4.26 0.92 4.84
CA TRP A 125 3.46 0.08 3.95
C TRP A 125 4.25 -0.45 2.76
N ILE A 126 4.10 -1.75 2.47
CA ILE A 126 4.58 -2.36 1.23
C ILE A 126 3.43 -2.52 0.25
N ILE A 127 3.51 -1.80 -0.87
CA ILE A 127 2.57 -1.95 -1.98
C ILE A 127 3.11 -2.97 -2.98
N LEU A 128 2.47 -4.13 -3.05
CA LEU A 128 2.83 -5.17 -4.02
C LEU A 128 2.63 -4.66 -5.45
N ASN A 129 3.53 -5.01 -6.37
CA ASN A 129 3.35 -4.71 -7.78
C ASN A 129 2.51 -5.81 -8.43
N LEU A 130 1.20 -5.56 -8.58
CA LEU A 130 0.28 -6.52 -9.17
C LEU A 130 0.44 -6.53 -10.70
N ARG A 131 0.53 -7.73 -11.28
CA ARG A 131 0.58 -7.91 -12.75
C ARG A 131 -0.60 -8.75 -13.19
N LYS A 132 -1.47 -8.20 -14.06
CA LYS A 132 -2.66 -8.90 -14.60
C LYS A 132 -2.35 -10.31 -15.04
N LYS A 133 -1.30 -10.50 -15.85
CA LYS A 133 -0.90 -11.82 -16.37
C LYS A 133 -0.50 -12.81 -15.27
N LYS A 134 0.11 -12.34 -14.18
CA LYS A 134 0.49 -13.19 -13.04
C LYS A 134 -0.76 -13.58 -12.24
N ILE A 135 -1.63 -12.62 -11.93
CA ILE A 135 -2.90 -12.86 -11.21
C ILE A 135 -3.79 -13.83 -12.00
N MET A 136 -3.98 -13.56 -13.30
CA MET A 136 -4.84 -14.37 -14.16
C MET A 136 -4.39 -15.82 -14.31
N LYS A 137 -3.09 -16.10 -14.09
CA LYS A 137 -2.50 -17.43 -14.23
C LYS A 137 -2.22 -18.13 -12.90
N SER A 138 -2.25 -17.40 -11.79
CA SER A 138 -1.96 -17.97 -10.48
C SER A 138 -3.16 -18.78 -10.01
N THR A 139 -2.88 -20.01 -9.59
CA THR A 139 -3.82 -20.90 -8.93
C THR A 139 -3.42 -21.16 -7.47
N GLU A 140 -2.37 -20.48 -7.01
CA GLU A 140 -1.86 -20.63 -5.66
C GLU A 140 -2.68 -19.74 -4.73
N MET A 141 -3.13 -20.34 -3.62
CA MET A 141 -3.81 -19.65 -2.56
C MET A 141 -3.07 -19.89 -1.25
N PHE A 142 -3.01 -18.83 -0.47
CA PHE A 142 -2.49 -18.84 0.87
C PHE A 142 -3.51 -18.18 1.77
N ALA A 143 -3.78 -18.82 2.91
CA ALA A 143 -4.52 -18.21 4.00
C ALA A 143 -3.50 -17.64 4.98
N VAL A 144 -3.77 -16.43 5.46
CA VAL A 144 -2.94 -15.72 6.43
C VAL A 144 -3.83 -15.34 7.60
N ASP A 145 -3.32 -15.62 8.79
CA ASP A 145 -3.97 -15.28 10.06
C ASP A 145 -2.92 -14.71 11.01
N CYS A 146 -3.35 -13.79 11.86
CA CYS A 146 -2.47 -12.99 12.70
C CYS A 146 -3.00 -12.94 14.12
N GLU A 147 -2.09 -12.86 15.09
CA GLU A 147 -2.41 -12.47 16.46
C GLU A 147 -1.87 -11.07 16.72
N MET A 148 -2.71 -10.22 17.31
CA MET A 148 -2.41 -8.81 17.56
C MET A 148 -2.63 -8.44 19.04
N VAL A 149 -1.76 -7.59 19.54
CA VAL A 149 -1.77 -7.06 20.92
C VAL A 149 -2.00 -5.56 20.94
N LEU A 150 -2.45 -5.02 22.07
CA LEU A 150 -2.66 -3.59 22.24
C LEU A 150 -1.36 -2.90 22.73
N CYS A 151 -0.96 -1.85 22.03
CA CYS A 151 0.17 -1.00 22.38
C CYS A 151 -0.24 0.22 23.22
N GLU A 152 0.74 0.84 23.87
CA GLU A 152 0.52 2.01 24.76
C GLU A 152 -0.15 3.21 24.06
N ASP A 153 0.13 3.40 22.77
CA ASP A 153 -0.48 4.46 21.97
C ASP A 153 -1.89 4.15 21.46
N GLY A 154 -2.47 3.02 21.89
CA GLY A 154 -3.78 2.54 21.50
C GLY A 154 -3.83 1.84 20.13
N THR A 155 -2.68 1.68 19.45
CA THR A 155 -2.60 0.89 18.21
C THR A 155 -2.47 -0.60 18.50
N GLU A 156 -2.77 -1.43 17.49
CA GLU A 156 -2.57 -2.88 17.57
C GLU A 156 -1.28 -3.27 16.84
N ALA A 157 -0.50 -4.18 17.44
CA ALA A 157 0.74 -4.69 16.87
C ALA A 157 0.70 -6.20 16.66
N LEU A 158 1.25 -6.64 15.53
CA LEU A 158 1.41 -8.05 15.18
C LEU A 158 2.41 -8.72 16.13
N VAL A 159 2.01 -9.83 16.76
CA VAL A 159 2.91 -10.65 17.61
C VAL A 159 3.05 -12.08 17.14
N LYS A 160 2.17 -12.54 16.26
CA LYS A 160 2.27 -13.86 15.63
C LYS A 160 1.60 -13.84 14.27
N VAL A 161 2.20 -14.54 13.31
CA VAL A 161 1.61 -14.73 11.98
C VAL A 161 1.70 -16.19 11.57
N CYS A 162 0.61 -16.70 11.00
CA CYS A 162 0.56 -18.02 10.39
C CYS A 162 0.16 -17.90 8.92
N VAL A 163 0.87 -18.61 8.05
CA VAL A 163 0.57 -18.71 6.62
C VAL A 163 0.53 -20.17 6.24
N VAL A 164 -0.57 -20.59 5.61
CA VAL A 164 -0.75 -21.96 5.10
C VAL A 164 -1.09 -21.93 3.62
N ASP A 165 -0.67 -22.96 2.88
CA ASP A 165 -1.08 -23.12 1.49
C ASP A 165 -2.42 -23.89 1.35
N HIS A 166 -2.84 -24.09 0.10
CA HIS A 166 -4.07 -24.84 -0.23
C HIS A 166 -4.07 -26.32 0.22
N ASN A 167 -2.91 -26.91 0.53
CA ASN A 167 -2.81 -28.26 1.10
C ASN A 167 -2.79 -28.25 2.63
N LEU A 168 -3.02 -27.08 3.24
CA LEU A 168 -2.93 -26.83 4.68
C LEU A 168 -1.51 -27.02 5.23
N GLU A 169 -0.49 -26.95 4.37
CA GLU A 169 0.90 -26.99 4.81
C GLU A 169 1.32 -25.61 5.34
N VAL A 170 1.88 -25.60 6.55
CA VAL A 170 2.42 -24.39 7.17
C VAL A 170 3.64 -23.91 6.38
N LYS A 171 3.55 -22.68 5.87
CA LYS A 171 4.64 -21.98 5.16
C LYS A 171 5.33 -20.96 6.05
N LEU A 172 4.61 -20.42 7.04
CA LEU A 172 5.14 -19.51 8.05
C LEU A 172 4.31 -19.69 9.32
N ASN A 173 4.97 -19.74 10.48
CA ASN A 173 4.31 -19.72 11.79
C ASN A 173 5.31 -19.15 12.79
N GLU A 174 5.36 -17.82 12.87
CA GLU A 174 6.43 -17.11 13.56
C GLU A 174 5.85 -16.12 14.57
N LEU A 175 6.54 -15.97 15.70
CA LEU A 175 6.35 -14.84 16.60
C LEU A 175 7.04 -13.62 16.01
N VAL A 176 6.45 -12.44 16.23
CA VAL A 176 6.92 -11.17 15.69
C VAL A 176 7.21 -10.23 16.86
N LYS A 177 8.38 -9.62 16.84
CA LYS A 177 8.77 -8.60 17.79
C LYS A 177 8.06 -7.29 17.46
N PRO A 178 7.18 -6.77 18.34
CA PRO A 178 6.56 -5.48 18.11
C PRO A 178 7.57 -4.35 18.31
N GLU A 179 7.42 -3.27 17.54
CA GLU A 179 8.27 -2.08 17.63
C GLU A 179 7.90 -1.18 18.81
N LYS A 180 6.67 -1.30 19.30
CA LYS A 180 6.10 -0.48 20.38
C LYS A 180 5.90 -1.32 21.64
N GLU A 181 5.88 -0.65 22.78
CA GLU A 181 5.58 -1.27 24.06
C GLU A 181 4.13 -1.77 24.11
N ILE A 182 3.95 -2.98 24.63
CA ILE A 182 2.66 -3.66 24.74
C ILE A 182 2.06 -3.34 26.11
N VAL A 183 0.79 -2.94 26.14
CA VAL A 183 0.04 -2.72 27.38
C VAL A 183 -0.93 -3.85 27.68
N ASP A 184 -1.42 -4.54 26.65
CA ASP A 184 -2.28 -5.70 26.82
C ASP A 184 -2.00 -6.75 25.74
N TYR A 185 -1.50 -7.90 26.20
CA TYR A 185 -1.15 -9.05 25.36
C TYR A 185 -2.38 -9.83 24.89
N ARG A 186 -3.55 -9.66 25.53
CA ARG A 186 -4.77 -10.41 25.27
C ARG A 186 -4.51 -11.92 25.22
N THR A 187 -3.69 -12.42 26.15
CA THR A 187 -3.12 -13.78 26.12
C THR A 187 -4.19 -14.87 26.04
N GLU A 188 -5.40 -14.60 26.56
CA GLU A 188 -6.55 -15.50 26.47
C GLU A 188 -7.09 -15.68 25.04
N ILE A 189 -6.80 -14.74 24.14
CA ILE A 189 -7.11 -14.80 22.71
C ILE A 189 -5.86 -15.20 21.92
N THR A 190 -4.76 -14.48 22.11
CA THR A 190 -3.55 -14.61 21.28
C THR A 190 -2.71 -15.83 21.63
N GLY A 191 -2.83 -16.34 22.86
CA GLY A 191 -1.94 -17.36 23.41
C GLY A 191 -0.50 -16.89 23.59
N VAL A 192 -0.21 -15.59 23.47
CA VAL A 192 1.14 -15.01 23.59
C VAL A 192 1.29 -14.29 24.92
N SER A 193 2.38 -14.57 25.62
CA SER A 193 2.79 -13.92 26.86
C SER A 193 4.00 -13.01 26.65
N SER A 194 4.35 -12.22 27.67
CA SER A 194 5.57 -11.41 27.62
C SER A 194 6.82 -12.27 27.49
N GLN A 195 6.86 -13.44 28.13
CA GLN A 195 8.00 -14.36 28.11
C GLN A 195 8.25 -14.92 26.70
N ASP A 196 7.18 -15.18 25.95
CA ASP A 196 7.28 -15.71 24.59
C ASP A 196 7.99 -14.73 23.65
N LEU A 197 7.93 -13.42 23.93
CA LEU A 197 8.50 -12.37 23.09
C LEU A 197 9.92 -11.94 23.49
N GLU A 198 10.45 -12.40 24.63
CA GLU A 198 11.75 -11.92 25.18
C GLU A 198 12.93 -12.15 24.22
N ALA A 199 12.94 -13.29 23.52
CA ALA A 199 14.02 -13.69 22.62
C ALA A 199 13.64 -13.56 21.13
N VAL A 200 12.46 -13.02 20.81
CA VAL A 200 11.98 -12.91 19.43
C VAL A 200 12.74 -11.79 18.72
N THR A 201 13.32 -12.12 17.56
CA THR A 201 14.06 -11.17 16.72
C THR A 201 13.38 -10.91 15.39
N CYS A 202 12.43 -11.75 14.98
CA CYS A 202 11.69 -11.61 13.74
C CYS A 202 10.86 -10.31 13.78
N SER A 203 11.02 -9.45 12.79
CA SER A 203 10.34 -8.15 12.71
C SER A 203 9.19 -8.18 11.69
N LEU A 204 8.31 -7.18 11.74
CA LEU A 204 7.28 -6.99 10.70
C LEU A 204 7.90 -6.90 9.30
N SER A 205 9.07 -6.26 9.17
CA SER A 205 9.79 -6.16 7.89
C SER A 205 10.19 -7.53 7.35
N ASP A 206 10.61 -8.46 8.21
CA ASP A 206 10.96 -9.83 7.81
C ASP A 206 9.73 -10.57 7.26
N ILE A 207 8.58 -10.42 7.94
CA ILE A 207 7.30 -10.99 7.49
C ILE A 207 6.88 -10.39 6.15
N GLN A 208 6.97 -9.07 5.98
CA GLN A 208 6.63 -8.40 4.74
C GLN A 208 7.52 -8.85 3.57
N VAL A 209 8.82 -9.08 3.80
CA VAL A 209 9.74 -9.63 2.79
C VAL A 209 9.29 -11.03 2.37
N PHE A 210 8.92 -11.90 3.31
CA PHE A 210 8.38 -13.23 3.01
C PHE A 210 7.10 -13.14 2.17
N CYS A 211 6.14 -12.33 2.62
CA CYS A 211 4.83 -12.17 1.97
C CYS A 211 4.91 -11.46 0.61
N SER A 212 5.99 -10.74 0.29
CA SER A 212 6.14 -10.03 -0.99
C SER A 212 6.03 -10.92 -2.23
N SER A 213 6.26 -12.23 -2.07
CA SER A 213 6.18 -13.23 -3.13
C SER A 213 4.79 -13.89 -3.26
N ILE A 214 3.92 -13.68 -2.28
CA ILE A 214 2.65 -14.40 -2.08
C ILE A 214 1.46 -13.47 -2.38
N VAL A 215 0.44 -14.00 -3.06
CA VAL A 215 -0.87 -13.32 -3.18
C VAL A 215 -1.77 -13.89 -2.10
N VAL A 216 -2.15 -13.04 -1.15
CA VAL A 216 -2.88 -13.46 0.06
C VAL A 216 -4.38 -13.21 -0.11
N ILE A 217 -5.20 -14.18 0.30
CA ILE A 217 -6.60 -13.94 0.66
C ILE A 217 -6.67 -13.98 2.19
N LEU A 218 -6.93 -12.82 2.81
CA LEU A 218 -7.12 -12.71 4.25
C LEU A 218 -8.53 -13.16 4.61
N TYR A 219 -8.65 -13.99 5.65
CA TYR A 219 -9.91 -14.23 6.34
C TYR A 219 -9.89 -13.42 7.65
N TYR A 220 -11.01 -12.78 7.98
CA TYR A 220 -11.28 -12.18 9.29
C TYR A 220 -12.06 -13.16 10.15
#